data_AF-A0A7W0YZK3-F1
#
_entry.id   AF-A0A7W0YZK3-F1
#
_cell.length_a   1.000
_cell.length_b   1.000
_cell.length_c   1.000
_cell.angle_alpha   90.00
_cell.angle_beta   90.00
_cell.angle_gamma   90.00
#
_symmetry.space_group_name_H-M   'P 1'
#
loop_
_entity.id
_entity.type
_entity.pdbx_description
1 polymer ?
#
loop_
_entity_poly.entity_id
_entity_poly.type
_entity_poly.pdbx_seq_one_letter_code
_entity_poly.pdbx_strand_id
1 'polypeptide(L)'
;SGRVLLAGLRWAIEQGYDVINMSLSTTKRDFAELLHELADSAYFRRTVLVASAHNMPVESYPWRFSSVISVGSHEDPDPFVYYYNPEPPVEFFARGLEVDVAWLDGSTLRCTGNSFATPHVSGFCALILSKHPRLPPFQLKSVLALTSNNVGPTA
;
A
#
# COMPACT_ATOMS: atom_id res chain seq x y z
N SER A 1 -0.27 6.24 -19.45
CA SER A 1 -1.51 7.04 -19.34
C SER A 1 -2.42 6.41 -18.29
N GLY A 2 -3.38 7.13 -17.70
CA GLY A 2 -4.23 6.56 -16.64
C GLY A 2 -5.12 5.39 -17.09
N ARG A 3 -5.44 5.27 -18.39
CA ARG A 3 -6.10 4.08 -18.95
C ARG A 3 -5.25 2.82 -18.82
N VAL A 4 -3.93 2.92 -18.96
CA VAL A 4 -3.00 1.78 -18.78
C VAL A 4 -2.98 1.34 -17.31
N LEU A 5 -3.03 2.28 -16.37
CA LEU A 5 -3.15 1.96 -14.94
C LEU A 5 -4.42 1.16 -14.65
N LEU A 6 -5.58 1.65 -15.11
CA LEU A 6 -6.85 0.96 -14.91
C LEU A 6 -6.86 -0.44 -15.54
N ALA A 7 -6.34 -0.57 -16.75
CA ALA A 7 -6.24 -1.86 -17.43
C ALA A 7 -5.31 -2.84 -16.69
N GLY A 8 -4.14 -2.37 -16.25
CA GLY A 8 -3.19 -3.18 -15.49
C GLY A 8 -3.73 -3.62 -14.14
N LEU A 9 -4.38 -2.72 -13.40
CA LEU A 9 -5.03 -3.04 -12.13
C LEU A 9 -6.14 -4.07 -12.31
N ARG A 10 -7.03 -3.86 -13.30
CA ARG A 10 -8.09 -4.82 -13.64
C ARG A 10 -7.52 -6.20 -13.94
N TRP A 11 -6.52 -6.27 -14.82
CA TRP A 11 -5.89 -7.54 -15.19
C TRP A 11 -5.29 -8.24 -13.96
N ALA A 12 -4.57 -7.51 -13.10
CA ALA A 12 -3.97 -8.08 -11.89
C ALA A 12 -5.03 -8.63 -10.92
N ILE A 13 -6.16 -7.93 -10.74
CA ILE A 13 -7.29 -8.42 -9.94
C ILE A 13 -7.90 -9.69 -10.56
N GLU A 14 -8.05 -9.72 -11.89
CA GLU A 14 -8.58 -10.88 -12.61
C GLU A 14 -7.65 -12.11 -12.55
N GLN A 15 -6.33 -11.90 -12.44
CA GLN A 15 -5.38 -13.00 -12.20
C GLN A 15 -5.46 -13.58 -10.79
N GLY A 16 -6.14 -12.90 -9.85
CA GLY A 16 -6.29 -13.40 -8.48
C GLY A 16 -5.01 -13.32 -7.64
N TYR A 17 -4.16 -12.32 -7.88
CA TYR A 17 -3.02 -12.08 -6.98
C TYR A 17 -3.50 -11.80 -5.55
N ASP A 18 -2.80 -12.35 -4.56
CA ASP A 18 -3.13 -12.13 -3.15
C ASP A 18 -2.89 -10.68 -2.71
N VAL A 19 -1.81 -10.05 -3.20
CA VAL A 19 -1.40 -8.68 -2.86
C VAL A 19 -1.01 -7.92 -4.12
N ILE A 20 -1.51 -6.70 -4.28
CA ILE A 20 -1.13 -5.78 -5.35
C ILE A 20 -0.55 -4.51 -4.71
N ASN A 21 0.73 -4.28 -4.95
CA ASN A 21 1.43 -3.06 -4.53
C ASN A 21 1.20 -1.93 -5.54
N MET A 22 0.70 -0.79 -5.06
CA MET A 22 0.45 0.42 -5.83
C MET A 22 1.26 1.58 -5.23
N SER A 23 2.57 1.60 -5.49
CA SER A 23 3.48 2.72 -5.17
C SER A 23 3.24 3.96 -6.05
N LEU A 24 1.97 4.28 -6.31
CA LEU A 24 1.49 5.32 -7.20
C LEU A 24 0.11 5.80 -6.74
N SER A 25 -0.26 7.00 -7.19
CA SER A 25 -1.63 7.50 -7.10
C SER A 25 -1.93 8.44 -8.26
N THR A 26 -3.20 8.77 -8.47
CA THR A 26 -3.63 9.76 -9.45
C THR A 26 -4.53 10.80 -8.84
N THR A 27 -4.33 12.07 -9.22
CA THR A 27 -5.19 13.21 -8.85
C THR A 27 -6.35 13.42 -9.83
N LYS A 28 -6.43 12.60 -10.90
CA LYS A 28 -7.48 12.69 -11.92
C LYS A 28 -8.79 12.14 -11.39
N ARG A 29 -9.74 13.05 -11.16
CA ARG A 29 -11.07 12.73 -10.61
C ARG A 29 -11.88 11.79 -11.50
N ASP A 30 -11.72 11.88 -12.82
CA ASP A 30 -12.40 10.99 -13.79
C ASP A 30 -12.04 9.51 -13.62
N PHE A 31 -10.96 9.19 -12.89
CA PHE A 31 -10.58 7.81 -12.59
C PHE A 31 -10.98 7.37 -11.18
N ALA A 32 -11.46 8.27 -10.32
CA ALA A 32 -11.75 7.95 -8.93
C ALA A 32 -12.84 6.87 -8.82
N GLU A 33 -13.96 7.03 -9.53
CA GLU A 33 -15.07 6.07 -9.53
C GLU A 33 -14.63 4.69 -10.05
N LEU A 34 -13.96 4.64 -11.20
CA LEU A 34 -13.45 3.39 -11.77
C LEU A 34 -12.41 2.70 -10.87
N LEU A 35 -11.53 3.47 -10.22
CA LEU A 35 -10.58 2.93 -9.26
C LEU A 35 -11.27 2.40 -8.00
N HIS A 36 -12.36 3.05 -7.56
CA HIS A 36 -13.15 2.60 -6.42
C HIS A 36 -13.83 1.25 -6.72
N GLU A 37 -14.47 1.12 -7.89
CA GLU A 37 -15.06 -0.15 -8.33
C GLU A 37 -14.03 -1.28 -8.41
N LEU A 38 -12.84 -0.99 -8.93
CA LEU A 38 -11.74 -1.96 -8.97
C LEU A 38 -11.24 -2.33 -7.57
N ALA A 39 -11.12 -1.35 -6.66
CA ALA A 39 -10.70 -1.60 -5.29
C ALA A 39 -11.71 -2.49 -4.53
N ASP A 40 -13.00 -2.23 -4.70
CA ASP A 40 -14.04 -3.05 -4.08
C ASP A 40 -14.07 -4.46 -4.69
N SER A 41 -13.95 -4.57 -6.01
CA SER A 41 -13.84 -5.87 -6.69
C SER A 41 -12.65 -6.67 -6.17
N ALA A 42 -11.47 -6.05 -6.01
CA ALA A 42 -10.29 -6.67 -5.41
C ALA A 42 -10.59 -7.17 -3.99
N TYR A 43 -11.16 -6.30 -3.16
CA TYR A 43 -11.49 -6.60 -1.77
C TYR A 43 -12.43 -7.81 -1.65
N PHE A 44 -13.51 -7.85 -2.43
CA PHE A 44 -14.45 -8.99 -2.43
C PHE A 44 -13.84 -10.28 -3.02
N ARG A 45 -12.86 -10.15 -3.91
CA ARG A 45 -12.09 -11.28 -4.44
C ARG A 45 -10.94 -11.73 -3.54
N ARG A 46 -10.77 -11.09 -2.38
CA ARG A 46 -9.69 -11.34 -1.40
C ARG A 46 -8.30 -10.97 -1.91
N THR A 47 -8.23 -10.11 -2.93
CA THR A 47 -7.00 -9.43 -3.37
C THR A 47 -6.81 -8.16 -2.56
N VAL A 48 -5.67 -8.03 -1.91
CA VAL A 48 -5.34 -6.90 -1.05
C VAL A 48 -4.65 -5.83 -1.87
N LEU A 49 -5.23 -4.63 -1.91
CA LEU A 49 -4.57 -3.46 -2.51
C LEU A 49 -3.82 -2.70 -1.43
N VAL A 50 -2.55 -2.41 -1.68
CA VAL A 50 -1.71 -1.58 -0.80
C VAL A 50 -1.22 -0.40 -1.61
N ALA A 51 -1.55 0.83 -1.21
CA ALA A 51 -1.28 2.03 -2.00
C ALA A 51 -0.59 3.14 -1.21
N SER A 52 0.36 3.82 -1.85
CA SER A 52 1.04 4.98 -1.28
C SER A 52 0.10 6.18 -1.17
N ALA A 53 0.09 6.85 -0.03
CA ALA A 53 -0.38 8.21 0.07
C ALA A 53 0.47 9.15 -0.80
N HIS A 54 -0.10 10.27 -1.24
CA HIS A 54 0.66 11.25 -1.99
C HIS A 54 1.71 11.94 -1.10
N ASN A 55 2.92 12.20 -1.62
CA ASN A 55 3.97 12.90 -0.89
C ASN A 55 3.68 14.39 -0.66
N MET A 56 2.55 14.89 -1.16
CA MET A 56 2.10 16.27 -1.05
C MET A 56 0.66 16.23 -0.51
N PRO A 57 0.16 17.28 0.14
CA PRO A 57 -1.20 17.33 0.70
C PRO A 57 -2.25 17.53 -0.41
N VAL A 58 -2.28 16.61 -1.37
CA VAL A 58 -3.21 16.59 -2.51
C VAL A 58 -4.04 15.33 -2.47
N GLU A 59 -5.33 15.51 -2.71
CA GLU A 59 -6.25 14.40 -2.83
C GLU A 59 -5.92 13.56 -4.07
N SER A 60 -5.79 12.26 -3.85
CA SER A 60 -5.45 11.30 -4.90
C SER A 60 -5.94 9.91 -4.55
N TYR A 61 -6.01 9.07 -5.56
CA TYR A 61 -6.62 7.74 -5.50
C TYR A 61 -5.62 6.67 -5.97
N PRO A 62 -5.68 5.43 -5.46
CA PRO A 62 -6.79 4.85 -4.69
C PRO A 62 -6.59 4.77 -3.16
N TRP A 63 -5.49 5.29 -2.60
CA TRP A 63 -5.16 5.14 -1.17
C TRP A 63 -6.20 5.71 -0.19
N ARG A 64 -7.16 6.51 -0.64
CA ARG A 64 -8.24 7.06 0.19
C ARG A 64 -9.41 6.10 0.40
N PHE A 65 -9.49 5.02 -0.37
CA PHE A 65 -10.62 4.08 -0.28
C PHE A 65 -10.44 3.13 0.90
N SER A 66 -11.52 2.85 1.62
CA SER A 66 -11.50 1.95 2.79
C SER A 66 -11.14 0.50 2.46
N SER A 67 -11.41 0.09 1.21
CA SER A 67 -11.03 -1.20 0.63
C SER A 67 -9.53 -1.32 0.30
N VAL A 68 -8.75 -0.24 0.44
CA VAL A 68 -7.31 -0.17 0.19
C VAL A 68 -6.56 0.00 1.52
N ILE A 69 -5.38 -0.59 1.64
CA ILE A 69 -4.44 -0.33 2.73
C ILE A 69 -3.60 0.88 2.34
N SER A 70 -3.73 1.99 3.07
CA SER A 70 -3.02 3.22 2.76
C SER A 70 -1.71 3.36 3.53
N VAL A 71 -0.64 3.76 2.83
CA VAL A 71 0.73 3.73 3.36
C VAL A 71 1.44 5.07 3.21
N GLY A 72 2.00 5.56 4.31
CA GLY A 72 2.96 6.65 4.37
C GLY A 72 4.35 6.17 4.81
N SER A 73 5.33 7.07 4.81
CA SER A 73 6.70 6.79 5.27
C SER A 73 6.97 7.33 6.68
N HIS A 74 7.84 6.66 7.44
CA HIS A 74 8.40 7.17 8.71
C HIS A 74 9.93 7.24 8.71
N GLU A 75 10.50 7.92 9.71
CA GLU A 75 11.96 8.11 9.86
C GLU A 75 12.70 6.92 10.49
N ASP A 76 12.01 5.98 11.15
CA ASP A 76 12.67 4.80 11.73
C ASP A 76 13.43 3.99 10.66
N PRO A 77 14.75 3.74 10.84
CA PRO A 77 15.57 3.06 9.85
C PRO A 77 15.39 1.53 9.84
N ASP A 78 14.74 0.93 10.83
CA ASP A 78 14.49 -0.52 10.85
C ASP A 78 13.46 -0.89 9.77
N PRO A 79 13.82 -1.70 8.76
CA PRO A 79 12.91 -2.09 7.69
C PRO A 79 11.76 -2.99 8.15
N PHE A 80 11.81 -3.55 9.38
CA PHE A 80 10.76 -4.38 9.95
C PHE A 80 9.84 -3.63 10.89
N VAL A 81 10.16 -2.37 11.22
CA VAL A 81 9.27 -1.49 11.99
C VAL A 81 8.24 -0.87 11.05
N TYR A 82 7.00 -0.86 11.52
CA TYR A 82 5.90 -0.13 10.90
C TYR A 82 4.88 0.24 11.97
N TYR A 83 4.14 1.31 11.72
CA TYR A 83 3.18 1.87 12.67
C TYR A 83 1.77 1.82 12.11
N TYR A 84 0.79 1.74 13.00
CA TYR A 84 -0.63 1.92 12.69
C TYR A 84 -1.11 3.29 13.17
N ASN A 85 -1.90 3.97 12.34
CA ASN A 85 -2.55 5.22 12.68
C ASN A 85 -4.03 4.98 13.06
N PRO A 86 -4.44 5.26 14.31
CA PRO A 86 -5.83 5.13 14.73
C PRO A 86 -6.75 6.22 14.15
N GLU A 87 -6.20 7.29 13.57
CA GLU A 87 -6.92 8.43 13.00
C GLU A 87 -6.62 8.57 11.50
N PRO A 88 -7.18 7.68 10.63
CA PRO A 88 -6.90 7.67 9.20
C PRO A 88 -7.22 9.04 8.55
N PRO A 89 -6.43 9.43 7.53
CA PRO A 89 -6.61 8.78 6.23
C PRO A 89 -5.43 7.90 5.78
N VAL A 90 -4.23 8.10 6.32
CA VAL A 90 -3.11 7.15 6.16
C VAL A 90 -3.22 6.12 7.27
N GLU A 91 -3.29 4.83 6.96
CA GLU A 91 -3.51 3.77 7.95
C GLU A 91 -2.20 3.23 8.52
N PHE A 92 -1.17 3.08 7.69
CA PHE A 92 0.11 2.54 8.10
C PHE A 92 1.28 3.41 7.68
N PHE A 93 2.32 3.42 8.49
CA PHE A 93 3.61 4.03 8.16
C PHE A 93 4.68 2.95 8.15
N ALA A 94 5.53 2.94 7.13
CA ALA A 94 6.67 2.03 7.04
C ALA A 94 7.94 2.78 6.59
N ARG A 95 9.10 2.11 6.55
CA ARG A 95 10.34 2.73 6.08
C ARG A 95 10.21 3.15 4.61
N GLY A 96 10.29 4.46 4.37
CA GLY A 96 10.26 5.03 3.02
C GLY A 96 11.30 6.12 2.79
N LEU A 97 12.14 6.42 3.78
CA LEU A 97 13.24 7.38 3.68
C LEU A 97 14.54 6.62 3.47
N GLU A 98 15.37 7.14 2.56
CA GLU A 98 16.75 6.69 2.34
C GLU A 98 16.82 5.16 2.17
N VAL A 99 15.94 4.64 1.32
CA VAL A 99 15.80 3.21 1.03
C VAL A 99 16.68 2.86 -0.17
N ASP A 100 17.59 1.93 0.03
CA ASP A 100 18.38 1.34 -1.05
C ASP A 100 17.52 0.33 -1.81
N VAL A 101 17.29 0.58 -3.10
CA VAL A 101 16.48 -0.28 -3.97
C VAL A 101 17.29 -0.82 -5.14
N ALA A 102 16.96 -2.04 -5.56
CA ALA A 102 17.48 -2.60 -6.80
C ALA A 102 17.11 -1.70 -7.99
N TRP A 103 18.06 -1.49 -8.88
CA TRP A 103 17.91 -0.64 -10.05
C TRP A 103 18.37 -1.35 -11.33
N LEU A 104 18.27 -0.65 -12.46
CA LEU A 104 18.67 -1.18 -13.77
C LEU A 104 20.15 -1.56 -13.78
N ASP A 105 20.50 -2.49 -14.66
CA ASP A 105 21.88 -2.96 -14.88
C ASP A 105 22.58 -3.51 -13.62
N GLY A 106 21.80 -4.05 -12.69
CA GLY A 106 22.31 -4.63 -11.44
C GLY A 106 22.79 -3.58 -10.42
N SER A 107 22.50 -2.31 -10.66
CA SER A 107 22.87 -1.22 -9.76
C SER A 107 21.88 -1.07 -8.59
N THR A 108 22.20 -0.14 -7.68
CA THR A 108 21.34 0.23 -6.56
C THR A 108 21.11 1.74 -6.62
N LEU A 109 19.91 2.16 -6.27
CA LEU A 109 19.53 3.56 -6.15
C LEU A 109 19.02 3.82 -4.74
N ARG A 110 19.39 4.96 -4.17
CA ARG A 110 18.88 5.41 -2.87
C ARG A 110 17.71 6.36 -3.07
N CYS A 111 16.55 6.02 -2.50
CA CYS A 111 15.30 6.72 -2.77
C CYS A 111 14.51 7.06 -1.51
N THR A 112 13.70 8.11 -1.60
CA THR A 112 12.82 8.57 -0.52
C THR A 112 11.40 8.84 -1.05
N GLY A 113 10.39 8.39 -0.31
CA GLY A 113 8.97 8.68 -0.55
C GLY A 113 8.04 7.55 -0.11
N ASN A 114 6.74 7.86 0.00
CA ASN A 114 5.71 6.89 0.38
C ASN A 114 5.67 5.67 -0.56
N SER A 115 6.03 5.86 -1.84
CA SER A 115 6.19 4.79 -2.82
C SER A 115 7.14 3.68 -2.37
N PHE A 116 8.15 3.99 -1.55
CA PHE A 116 9.13 3.03 -1.02
C PHE A 116 8.71 2.42 0.32
N ALA A 117 7.76 3.05 1.03
CA ALA A 117 7.11 2.46 2.20
C ALA A 117 6.05 1.43 1.82
N THR A 118 5.28 1.67 0.75
CA THR A 118 4.23 0.75 0.25
C THR A 118 4.70 -0.71 0.04
N PRO A 119 5.87 -1.00 -0.57
CA PRO A 119 6.32 -2.37 -0.75
C PRO A 119 6.71 -3.06 0.57
N HIS A 120 7.13 -2.32 1.61
CA HIS A 120 7.35 -2.91 2.94
C HIS A 120 6.04 -3.45 3.51
N VAL A 121 4.98 -2.63 3.50
CA VAL A 121 3.64 -3.05 3.96
C VAL A 121 3.06 -4.18 3.10
N SER A 122 3.28 -4.14 1.78
CA SER A 122 2.91 -5.24 0.89
C SER A 122 3.64 -6.54 1.23
N GLY A 123 4.92 -6.44 1.60
CA GLY A 123 5.73 -7.57 2.09
C GLY A 123 5.19 -8.14 3.40
N PHE A 124 4.83 -7.30 4.37
CA PHE A 124 4.20 -7.77 5.62
C PHE A 124 2.87 -8.48 5.35
N CYS A 125 2.04 -7.94 4.45
CA CYS A 125 0.81 -8.59 4.00
C CYS A 125 1.09 -9.99 3.42
N ALA A 126 2.08 -10.10 2.54
CA ALA A 126 2.48 -11.37 1.94
C ALA A 126 3.01 -12.37 2.99
N LEU A 127 3.79 -11.93 3.96
CA LEU A 127 4.28 -12.78 5.06
C LEU A 127 3.12 -13.33 5.91
N ILE A 128 2.15 -12.48 6.26
CA ILE A 128 0.97 -12.92 7.02
C ILE A 128 0.14 -13.93 6.20
N LEU A 129 -0.13 -13.62 4.93
CA LEU A 129 -0.89 -14.49 4.04
C LEU A 129 -0.17 -15.81 3.74
N SER A 130 1.17 -15.84 3.72
CA SER A 130 1.94 -17.08 3.55
C SER A 130 1.67 -18.09 4.67
N LYS A 131 1.41 -17.62 5.89
CA LYS A 131 1.05 -18.46 7.05
C LYS A 131 -0.46 -18.68 7.14
N HIS A 132 -1.26 -17.72 6.71
CA HIS A 132 -2.71 -17.72 6.82
C HIS A 132 -3.39 -17.36 5.49
N PRO A 133 -3.32 -18.22 4.46
CA PRO A 133 -3.72 -17.89 3.09
C PRO A 133 -5.23 -17.63 2.92
N ARG A 134 -6.03 -18.01 3.92
CA ARG A 134 -7.49 -17.82 3.91
C ARG A 134 -7.97 -16.60 4.69
N LEU A 135 -7.07 -15.74 5.19
CA LEU A 135 -7.51 -14.47 5.79
C LEU A 135 -8.15 -13.56 4.74
N PRO A 136 -9.40 -13.12 4.90
CA PRO A 136 -9.97 -12.06 4.07
C PRO A 136 -9.31 -10.72 4.41
N PRO A 137 -9.41 -9.71 3.53
CA PRO A 137 -8.70 -8.43 3.70
C PRO A 137 -8.91 -7.74 5.04
N PHE A 138 -10.13 -7.74 5.59
CA PHE A 138 -10.37 -7.12 6.91
C PHE A 138 -9.61 -7.81 8.05
N GLN A 139 -9.53 -9.15 8.05
CA GLN A 139 -8.78 -9.87 9.08
C GLN A 139 -7.29 -9.64 8.90
N LEU A 140 -6.80 -9.59 7.65
CA LEU A 140 -5.41 -9.23 7.38
C LEU A 140 -5.08 -7.84 7.92
N LYS A 141 -5.94 -6.84 7.65
CA LYS A 141 -5.78 -5.48 8.19
C LYS A 141 -5.76 -5.48 9.73
N SER A 142 -6.62 -6.27 10.38
CA SER A 142 -6.60 -6.42 11.83
C SER A 142 -5.30 -7.04 12.35
N VAL A 143 -4.79 -8.11 11.73
CA VAL A 143 -3.50 -8.70 12.13
C VAL A 143 -2.39 -7.67 11.95
N LEU A 144 -2.34 -7.02 10.79
CA LEU A 144 -1.32 -6.01 10.49
C LEU A 144 -1.31 -4.88 11.53
N ALA A 145 -2.48 -4.37 11.94
CA ALA A 145 -2.60 -3.37 12.99
C ALA A 145 -2.16 -3.91 14.36
N LEU A 146 -2.59 -5.12 14.75
CA LEU A 146 -2.26 -5.70 16.05
C LEU A 146 -0.78 -6.07 16.20
N THR A 147 -0.06 -6.27 15.10
CA THR A 147 1.39 -6.54 15.10
C THR A 147 2.24 -5.32 14.78
N SER A 148 1.61 -4.13 14.64
CA SER A 148 2.32 -2.87 14.41
C SER A 148 2.87 -2.29 15.72
N ASN A 149 3.84 -1.39 15.60
CA ASN A 149 4.27 -0.57 16.72
C ASN A 149 3.27 0.57 16.93
N ASN A 150 3.10 1.00 18.19
CA ASN A 150 2.35 2.21 18.49
C ASN A 150 3.08 3.42 17.89
N VAL A 151 2.35 4.31 17.22
CA VAL A 151 2.85 5.65 16.90
C VAL A 151 3.25 6.33 18.21
N GLY A 152 4.53 6.66 18.36
CA GLY A 152 5.00 7.54 19.43
C GLY A 152 4.49 8.98 19.20
N PRO A 153 4.57 9.88 20.19
CA PRO A 153 4.08 11.26 20.09
C PRO A 153 4.71 12.14 19.00
N THR A 154 5.62 11.60 18.17
CA THR A 154 6.44 12.32 17.20
C THR A 154 6.41 11.69 15.80
N ALA A 155 5.39 10.88 15.49
CA ALA A 155 5.13 10.43 14.11
C ALA A 155 4.38 11.51 13.31
#